data_AF-A0A397G681-F1
#
_entry.id   AF-A0A397G681-F1
#
_cell.length_a   1.000
_cell.length_b   1.000
_cell.length_c   1.000
_cell.angle_alpha   90.00
_cell.angle_beta   90.00
_cell.angle_gamma   90.00
#
_symmetry.space_group_name_H-M   'P 1'
#
loop_
_entity.id
_entity.type
_entity.pdbx_description
1 polymer ?
#
loop_
_entity_poly.entity_id
_entity_poly.type
_entity_poly.pdbx_seq_one_letter_code
_entity_poly.pdbx_strand_id
1 'polypeptide(L)'
;MVFQVQLPSEMEIEPEQINELSTETQLFGENQYMNETFLMFQKVIYELLDFKIINNELIYNTNFDSETIKHTILTKLDRGCLGPSPNIVILEPGANPNSDEEILNVTKMYKKDFILKIGSFLDIVGDEALFRRLIKCREIWSNIRPILGQWHTSKDLCSVLIVLFSSYELLSLASQLGVRFLDKFESAVDYRATARVLDLLWVAVGLAINIFITKKKIQFSEIMNSNSICLKIWYHYYKWAGIWKAHRMGMRVGNFKLQKNSLSAAGPLYASAGKFNYTTAIAHFLASIAKYPEFEKKLNYCGAFKIPQNINNNSENLHHICFGFDEALETFGVKYIKQNINGTIINEKNLRDQIKSSQEERERIDLLMSEYLDDNSMSHSKRAIKSRKESLWELVNNLVTVFEMENPLTHPLFQNYTPTQMHQEGLEKLISCYPNGLERIKKIYRQEVLKIESKNTQGRRATEVVKTKLKDYNNNKKRVKKSTITNPTESIQTEQNQINELTDTAEPPTKKRKVTSTKHRTTENEITILSTLKSYKNKLPDNAIASVREQLSEVWTIKKVREWWNYHKNK
;
A
#
# COMPACT_ATOMS: atom_id res chain seq x y z
N MET A 1 10.41 22.87 -2.23
CA MET A 1 9.98 23.17 -0.85
C MET A 1 10.94 22.46 0.09
N VAL A 2 11.34 23.12 1.17
CA VAL A 2 12.40 22.67 2.08
C VAL A 2 11.87 22.76 3.49
N PHE A 3 12.18 21.74 4.30
CA PHE A 3 11.93 21.73 5.72
C PHE A 3 13.24 22.01 6.45
N GLN A 4 13.33 23.12 7.17
CA GLN A 4 14.51 23.50 7.94
C GLN A 4 14.24 23.34 9.43
N VAL A 5 15.11 22.60 10.12
CA VAL A 5 15.03 22.36 11.56
C VAL A 5 16.36 22.75 12.18
N GLN A 6 16.33 23.47 13.30
CA GLN A 6 17.52 23.72 14.10
C GLN A 6 17.85 22.47 14.92
N LEU A 7 19.03 21.90 14.68
CA LEU A 7 19.55 20.77 15.45
C LEU A 7 20.19 21.28 16.76
N PRO A 8 20.22 20.44 17.82
CA PRO A 8 20.99 20.74 19.02
C PRO A 8 22.49 20.74 18.72
N SER A 9 23.27 21.53 19.46
CA SER A 9 24.74 21.59 19.33
C SER A 9 25.43 20.24 19.52
N GLU A 10 24.83 19.36 20.32
CA GLU A 10 25.30 17.98 20.56
C GLU A 10 25.23 17.08 19.31
N MET A 11 24.47 17.49 18.28
CA MET A 11 24.34 16.79 16.99
C MET A 11 25.23 17.39 15.88
N GLU A 12 26.08 18.37 16.21
CA GLU A 12 27.02 19.02 15.28
C GLU A 12 28.39 18.31 15.17
N ILE A 13 28.54 17.09 15.71
CA ILE A 13 29.84 16.41 15.77
C ILE A 13 30.34 16.05 14.36
N GLU A 14 31.46 16.66 13.94
CA GLU A 14 32.27 16.27 12.78
C GLU A 14 33.50 15.48 13.22
N PRO A 15 33.94 14.44 12.48
CA PRO A 15 33.35 13.90 11.26
C PRO A 15 32.33 12.76 11.49
N GLU A 16 31.35 12.65 10.60
CA GLU A 16 30.31 11.61 10.62
C GLU A 16 30.92 10.20 10.52
N GLN A 17 30.63 9.33 11.49
CA GLN A 17 31.06 7.93 11.47
C GLN A 17 30.43 7.21 10.28
N ILE A 18 31.25 6.45 9.53
CA ILE A 18 30.80 5.62 8.41
C ILE A 18 31.06 4.17 8.74
N ASN A 19 29.99 3.37 8.79
CA ASN A 19 30.08 1.93 9.01
C ASN A 19 30.25 1.19 7.68
N GLU A 20 31.07 0.16 7.67
CA GLU A 20 31.12 -0.80 6.57
C GLU A 20 29.90 -1.71 6.59
N LEU A 21 29.33 -1.96 5.41
CA LEU A 21 28.19 -2.84 5.23
C LEU A 21 28.69 -4.20 4.75
N SER A 22 28.14 -5.27 5.31
CA SER A 22 28.44 -6.65 4.93
C SER A 22 27.16 -7.45 4.71
N THR A 23 27.30 -8.71 4.29
CA THR A 23 26.18 -9.66 4.18
C THR A 23 25.54 -9.96 5.54
N GLU A 24 26.31 -9.81 6.62
CA GLU A 24 25.89 -10.09 8.00
C GLU A 24 25.20 -8.91 8.67
N THR A 25 25.20 -7.73 8.04
CA THR A 25 24.47 -6.57 8.57
C THR A 25 22.97 -6.90 8.68
N GLN A 26 22.45 -6.96 9.90
CA GLN A 26 21.05 -7.29 10.17
C GLN A 26 20.12 -6.11 9.81
N LEU A 27 19.71 -6.07 8.54
CA LEU A 27 18.84 -5.00 8.02
C LEU A 27 17.36 -5.40 7.92
N PHE A 28 17.07 -6.69 7.74
CA PHE A 28 15.74 -7.17 7.36
C PHE A 28 15.30 -8.33 8.24
N GLY A 29 14.00 -8.41 8.49
CA GLY A 29 13.39 -9.52 9.22
C GLY A 29 12.79 -9.10 10.56
N GLU A 30 12.33 -10.10 11.30
CA GLU A 30 11.83 -9.91 12.66
C GLU A 30 12.94 -9.34 13.54
N ASN A 31 12.56 -8.42 14.42
CA ASN A 31 13.49 -7.76 15.34
C ASN A 31 12.85 -7.64 16.72
N GLN A 32 13.70 -7.57 17.75
CA GLN A 32 13.26 -7.51 19.14
C GLN A 32 12.31 -6.34 19.42
N TYR A 33 12.57 -5.18 18.82
CA TYR A 33 11.74 -3.99 19.00
C TYR A 33 10.28 -4.21 18.51
N MET A 34 10.11 -4.93 17.41
CA MET A 34 8.78 -5.32 16.92
C MET A 34 8.12 -6.38 17.80
N ASN A 35 8.88 -7.32 18.35
CA ASN A 35 8.35 -8.31 19.29
C ASN A 35 7.83 -7.63 20.57
N GLU A 36 8.58 -6.69 21.13
CA GLU A 36 8.16 -5.86 22.28
C GLU A 36 6.91 -5.04 21.95
N THR A 37 6.85 -4.46 20.73
CA THR A 37 5.67 -3.74 20.25
C THR A 37 4.43 -4.64 20.16
N PHE A 38 4.58 -5.88 19.70
CA PHE A 38 3.47 -6.84 19.64
C PHE A 38 3.00 -7.28 21.02
N LEU A 39 3.92 -7.51 21.96
CA LEU A 39 3.58 -7.79 23.35
C LEU A 39 2.80 -6.63 23.97
N MET A 40 3.19 -5.39 23.69
CA MET A 40 2.45 -4.20 24.13
C MET A 40 1.05 -4.14 23.51
N PHE A 41 0.91 -4.36 22.20
CA PHE A 41 -0.40 -4.43 21.54
C PHE A 41 -1.30 -5.49 22.15
N GLN A 42 -0.77 -6.69 22.36
CA GLN A 42 -1.51 -7.78 22.98
C GLN A 42 -1.93 -7.44 24.42
N LYS A 43 -1.01 -6.89 25.22
CA LYS A 43 -1.28 -6.47 26.59
C LYS A 43 -2.40 -5.43 26.65
N VAL A 44 -2.40 -4.44 25.75
CA VAL A 44 -3.49 -3.45 25.66
C VAL A 44 -4.83 -4.13 25.37
N ILE A 45 -4.89 -5.04 24.40
CA ILE A 45 -6.13 -5.76 24.07
C ILE A 45 -6.60 -6.60 25.26
N TYR A 46 -5.69 -7.34 25.90
CA TYR A 46 -5.99 -8.19 27.05
C TYR A 46 -6.52 -7.39 28.25
N GLU A 47 -5.86 -6.27 28.58
CA GLU A 47 -6.29 -5.37 29.66
C GLU A 47 -7.68 -4.78 29.39
N LEU A 48 -7.97 -4.37 28.16
CA LEU A 48 -9.27 -3.80 27.80
C LEU A 48 -10.40 -4.82 27.83
N LEU A 49 -10.11 -6.09 27.50
CA LEU A 49 -11.06 -7.19 27.57
C LEU A 49 -11.44 -7.57 29.01
N ASP A 50 -10.62 -7.27 30.03
CA ASP A 50 -10.94 -7.47 31.45
C ASP A 50 -11.59 -8.84 31.73
N PHE A 51 -10.88 -9.91 31.33
CA PHE A 51 -11.38 -11.29 31.40
C PHE A 51 -11.70 -11.71 32.83
N LYS A 52 -12.89 -12.28 33.03
CA LYS A 52 -13.38 -12.83 34.30
C LYS A 52 -13.97 -14.21 34.06
N ILE A 53 -13.81 -15.09 35.05
CA ILE A 53 -14.48 -16.40 35.05
C ILE A 53 -15.62 -16.30 36.06
N ILE A 54 -16.86 -16.39 35.58
CA ILE A 54 -18.07 -16.39 36.41
C ILE A 54 -18.87 -17.62 35.99
N ASN A 55 -19.23 -18.49 36.94
CA ASN A 55 -19.99 -19.71 36.70
C ASN A 55 -19.40 -20.63 35.61
N ASN A 56 -18.07 -20.80 35.59
CA ASN A 56 -17.32 -21.53 34.54
C ASN A 56 -17.42 -20.95 33.12
N GLU A 57 -18.04 -19.79 32.93
CA GLU A 57 -18.08 -19.09 31.64
C GLU A 57 -17.06 -17.94 31.62
N LEU A 58 -16.41 -17.77 30.46
CA LEU A 58 -15.49 -16.67 30.22
C LEU A 58 -16.29 -15.41 29.87
N ILE A 59 -16.27 -14.43 30.75
CA ILE A 59 -16.89 -13.11 30.56
C ILE A 59 -15.78 -12.10 30.26
N TYR A 60 -16.05 -11.19 29.34
CA TYR A 60 -15.13 -10.12 28.98
C TYR A 60 -15.89 -8.84 28.64
N ASN A 61 -15.22 -7.72 28.83
CA ASN A 61 -15.71 -6.40 28.49
C ASN A 61 -15.83 -6.26 26.97
N THR A 62 -17.02 -5.87 26.50
CA THR A 62 -17.28 -5.49 25.10
C THR A 62 -17.60 -4.01 24.95
N ASN A 63 -17.55 -3.26 26.06
CA ASN A 63 -17.95 -1.86 26.10
C ASN A 63 -16.84 -0.89 25.68
N PHE A 64 -16.12 -1.20 24.60
CA PHE A 64 -15.14 -0.32 23.98
C PHE A 64 -15.13 -0.50 22.46
N ASP A 65 -14.41 0.37 21.77
CA ASP A 65 -14.28 0.39 20.31
C ASP A 65 -12.81 0.45 19.85
N SER A 66 -12.60 0.53 18.54
CA SER A 66 -11.26 0.62 17.95
C SER A 66 -10.52 1.91 18.29
N GLU A 67 -11.23 3.02 18.55
CA GLU A 67 -10.60 4.26 19.00
C GLU A 67 -10.07 4.12 20.41
N THR A 68 -10.78 3.44 21.31
CA THR A 68 -10.31 3.17 22.67
C THR A 68 -8.97 2.43 22.66
N ILE A 69 -8.87 1.33 21.90
CA ILE A 69 -7.61 0.60 21.73
C ILE A 69 -6.51 1.51 21.17
N LYS A 70 -6.82 2.28 20.14
CA LYS A 70 -5.85 3.17 19.49
C LYS A 70 -5.32 4.22 20.46
N HIS A 71 -6.17 4.85 21.29
CA HIS A 71 -5.74 5.82 22.29
C HIS A 71 -4.84 5.17 23.34
N THR A 72 -5.24 4.01 23.89
CA THR A 72 -4.43 3.28 24.89
C THR A 72 -3.07 2.83 24.34
N ILE A 73 -3.00 2.47 23.06
CA ILE A 73 -1.71 2.18 22.40
C ILE A 73 -0.87 3.45 22.31
N LEU A 74 -1.45 4.56 21.83
CA LEU A 74 -0.71 5.82 21.66
C LEU A 74 -0.12 6.37 22.97
N THR A 75 -0.79 6.15 24.11
CA THR A 75 -0.26 6.54 25.43
C THR A 75 0.92 5.70 25.89
N LYS A 76 1.10 4.49 25.34
CA LYS A 76 2.20 3.57 25.67
C LYS A 76 3.38 3.68 24.69
N LEU A 77 3.27 4.48 23.63
CA LEU A 77 4.33 4.65 22.64
C LEU A 77 5.22 5.85 22.96
N ASP A 78 6.53 5.63 22.91
CA ASP A 78 7.50 6.71 22.99
C ASP A 78 7.29 7.68 21.83
N ARG A 79 7.32 8.98 22.14
CA ARG A 79 7.24 10.05 21.15
C ARG A 79 8.63 10.43 20.66
N GLY A 80 8.76 10.62 19.35
CA GLY A 80 9.97 11.17 18.74
C GLY A 80 9.71 12.55 18.14
N CYS A 81 10.63 13.01 17.29
CA CYS A 81 10.58 14.35 16.72
C CYS A 81 10.50 15.44 17.79
N LEU A 82 11.42 15.37 18.76
CA LEU A 82 11.47 16.25 19.93
C LEU A 82 11.91 17.69 19.58
N GLY A 83 12.55 17.87 18.41
CA GLY A 83 12.96 19.19 17.92
C GLY A 83 11.79 20.12 17.60
N PRO A 84 12.04 21.42 17.35
CA PRO A 84 11.01 22.38 16.97
C PRO A 84 10.31 21.96 15.67
N SER A 85 9.10 22.49 15.45
CA SER A 85 8.42 22.31 14.16
C SER A 85 9.29 22.89 13.04
N PRO A 86 9.42 22.21 11.88
CA PRO A 86 10.26 22.68 10.79
C PRO A 86 9.74 23.98 10.21
N ASN A 87 10.66 24.91 9.95
CA ASN A 87 10.40 26.07 9.10
C ASN A 87 10.22 25.58 7.65
N ILE A 88 9.25 26.15 6.94
CA ILE A 88 8.99 25.82 5.53
C ILE A 88 9.58 26.93 4.67
N VAL A 89 10.51 26.57 3.79
CA VAL A 89 11.08 27.48 2.79
C VAL A 89 10.65 27.04 1.39
N ILE A 90 10.15 27.98 0.61
CA ILE A 90 9.82 27.77 -0.80
C ILE A 90 10.97 28.32 -1.63
N LEU A 91 11.66 27.42 -2.33
CA LEU A 91 12.72 27.77 -3.26
C LEU A 91 12.15 28.00 -4.65
N GLU A 92 12.90 28.75 -5.47
CA GLU A 92 12.56 28.95 -6.87
C GLU A 92 12.44 27.59 -7.59
N PRO A 93 11.42 27.41 -8.45
CA PRO A 93 11.23 26.16 -9.16
C PRO A 93 12.35 25.95 -10.18
N GLY A 94 13.02 24.79 -10.10
CA GLY A 94 13.92 24.34 -11.16
C GLY A 94 13.16 23.78 -12.37
N ALA A 95 13.93 23.27 -13.34
CA ALA A 95 13.36 22.53 -14.47
C ALA A 95 12.54 21.32 -14.01
N ASN A 96 11.59 20.88 -14.85
CA ASN A 96 10.72 19.76 -14.53
C ASN A 96 11.57 18.47 -14.32
N PRO A 97 11.52 17.79 -13.18
CA PRO A 97 12.37 16.63 -12.88
C PRO A 97 11.87 15.33 -13.56
N ASN A 98 11.68 15.35 -14.88
CA ASN A 98 11.14 14.22 -15.63
C ASN A 98 12.19 13.16 -15.97
N SER A 99 13.46 13.54 -16.02
CA SER A 99 14.60 12.68 -16.29
C SER A 99 15.58 12.58 -15.11
N ASP A 100 16.44 11.55 -15.14
CA ASP A 100 17.50 11.37 -14.15
C ASP A 100 18.50 12.56 -14.19
N GLU A 101 18.75 13.12 -15.37
CA GLU A 101 19.61 14.30 -15.57
C GLU A 101 18.99 15.58 -14.99
N GLU A 102 17.71 15.85 -15.26
CA GLU A 102 17.02 17.00 -14.67
C GLU A 102 16.96 16.91 -13.15
N ILE A 103 16.70 15.72 -12.59
CA ILE A 103 16.75 15.51 -11.14
C ILE A 103 18.13 15.83 -10.58
N LEU A 104 19.20 15.37 -11.24
CA LEU A 104 20.56 15.71 -10.84
C LEU A 104 20.83 17.22 -10.92
N ASN A 105 20.37 17.89 -11.98
CA ASN A 105 20.54 19.33 -12.16
C ASN A 105 19.80 20.13 -11.07
N VAL A 106 18.55 19.77 -10.76
CA VAL A 106 17.79 20.35 -9.63
C VAL A 106 18.49 20.08 -8.30
N THR A 107 19.05 18.89 -8.12
CA THR A 107 19.77 18.53 -6.90
C THR A 107 21.06 19.36 -6.73
N LYS A 108 21.78 19.62 -7.83
CA LYS A 108 22.96 20.51 -7.86
C LYS A 108 22.59 21.98 -7.63
N MET A 109 21.41 22.42 -8.07
CA MET A 109 20.89 23.76 -7.78
C MET A 109 20.77 23.95 -6.25
N TYR A 110 20.13 23.01 -5.56
CA TYR A 110 20.01 23.07 -4.09
C TYR A 110 21.35 23.04 -3.35
N LYS A 111 22.37 22.37 -3.91
CA LYS A 111 23.73 22.44 -3.36
C LYS A 111 24.24 23.88 -3.29
N LYS A 112 23.97 24.68 -4.34
CA LYS A 112 24.35 26.09 -4.43
C LYS A 112 23.49 26.94 -3.51
N ASP A 113 22.17 26.74 -3.51
CA ASP A 113 21.22 27.52 -2.71
C ASP A 113 21.47 27.38 -1.21
N PHE A 114 21.84 26.18 -0.76
CA PHE A 114 22.16 25.92 0.65
C PHE A 114 23.62 26.17 1.04
N ILE A 115 24.46 26.59 0.08
CA ILE A 115 25.90 26.83 0.32
C ILE A 115 26.54 25.63 1.03
N LEU A 116 26.26 24.41 0.54
CA LEU A 116 26.72 23.19 1.20
C LEU A 116 28.25 23.14 1.19
N LYS A 117 28.85 22.97 2.38
CA LYS A 117 30.30 22.79 2.52
C LYS A 117 30.75 21.53 1.77
N ILE A 118 32.02 21.51 1.38
CA ILE A 118 32.64 20.32 0.78
C ILE A 118 32.51 19.16 1.78
N GLY A 119 32.01 18.02 1.33
CA GLY A 119 31.77 16.86 2.19
C GLY A 119 30.39 16.81 2.85
N SER A 120 29.62 17.89 2.88
CA SER A 120 28.26 17.87 3.46
C SER A 120 27.28 17.05 2.63
N PHE A 121 26.31 16.43 3.31
CA PHE A 121 25.22 15.67 2.71
C PHE A 121 24.01 16.56 2.38
N LEU A 122 23.32 16.21 1.30
CA LEU A 122 22.02 16.76 0.94
C LEU A 122 20.94 15.68 1.12
N ASP A 123 20.11 15.88 2.15
CA ASP A 123 19.02 14.98 2.49
C ASP A 123 17.77 15.31 1.66
N ILE A 124 17.24 14.35 0.90
CA ILE A 124 16.09 14.57 0.01
C ILE A 124 15.04 13.49 0.25
N VAL A 125 13.83 13.91 0.63
CA VAL A 125 12.67 13.01 0.75
C VAL A 125 11.99 12.86 -0.60
N GLY A 126 11.63 11.63 -0.97
CA GLY A 126 10.87 11.35 -2.18
C GLY A 126 10.03 10.08 -2.07
N ASP A 127 9.00 9.99 -2.90
CA ASP A 127 8.31 8.72 -3.14
C ASP A 127 9.27 7.67 -3.74
N GLU A 128 8.82 6.42 -3.94
CA GLU A 128 9.69 5.38 -4.49
C GLU A 128 10.31 5.77 -5.83
N ALA A 129 9.54 6.43 -6.69
CA ALA A 129 9.98 6.78 -8.03
C ALA A 129 11.13 7.80 -7.99
N LEU A 130 10.99 8.87 -7.20
CA LEU A 130 12.04 9.86 -7.00
C LEU A 130 13.23 9.26 -6.24
N PHE A 131 12.97 8.52 -5.16
CA PHE A 131 14.01 7.86 -4.35
C PHE A 131 14.92 7.01 -5.23
N ARG A 132 14.36 6.14 -6.07
CA ARG A 132 15.13 5.26 -6.95
C ARG A 132 15.99 6.04 -7.95
N ARG A 133 15.53 7.18 -8.45
CA ARG A 133 16.31 8.05 -9.34
C ARG A 133 17.43 8.78 -8.58
N LEU A 134 17.18 9.23 -7.35
CA LEU A 134 18.20 9.82 -6.49
C LEU A 134 19.31 8.82 -6.14
N ILE A 135 19.00 7.53 -5.97
CA ILE A 135 20.01 6.48 -5.79
C ILE A 135 20.97 6.41 -6.99
N LYS A 136 20.49 6.56 -8.22
CA LYS A 136 21.36 6.65 -9.40
C LYS A 136 22.18 7.94 -9.42
N CYS A 137 21.56 9.06 -9.08
CA CYS A 137 22.26 10.35 -8.98
C CYS A 137 23.44 10.29 -8.00
N ARG A 138 23.34 9.42 -6.99
CA ARG A 138 24.39 9.17 -6.00
C ARG A 138 25.67 8.54 -6.58
N GLU A 139 25.60 7.92 -7.76
CA GLU A 139 26.78 7.44 -8.49
C GLU A 139 27.58 8.60 -9.11
N ILE A 140 26.93 9.74 -9.33
CA ILE A 140 27.54 10.97 -9.86
C ILE A 140 27.89 11.94 -8.73
N TRP A 141 27.01 12.08 -7.72
CA TRP A 141 27.24 12.88 -6.54
C TRP A 141 26.93 12.09 -5.26
N SER A 142 27.98 11.53 -4.65
CA SER A 142 27.89 10.60 -3.51
C SER A 142 27.24 11.16 -2.25
N ASN A 143 27.17 12.49 -2.12
CA ASN A 143 26.68 13.15 -0.91
C ASN A 143 25.16 13.39 -0.95
N ILE A 144 24.45 12.87 -1.93
CA ILE A 144 22.99 12.82 -1.89
C ILE A 144 22.58 11.70 -0.93
N ARG A 145 21.72 12.01 0.05
CA ARG A 145 21.12 11.02 0.95
C ARG A 145 19.60 11.00 0.78
N PRO A 146 19.09 10.03 0.00
CA PRO A 146 17.66 9.88 -0.20
C PRO A 146 16.98 9.37 1.08
N ILE A 147 15.85 9.97 1.43
CA ILE A 147 14.92 9.51 2.47
C ILE A 147 13.70 8.94 1.77
N LEU A 148 13.35 7.70 2.07
CA LEU A 148 12.19 7.06 1.49
C LEU A 148 10.90 7.64 2.11
N GLY A 149 9.98 8.08 1.25
CA GLY A 149 8.70 8.68 1.64
C GLY A 149 7.86 7.73 2.50
N GLN A 150 7.75 8.05 3.80
CA GLN A 150 7.13 7.19 4.80
C GLN A 150 5.65 6.92 4.49
N TRP A 151 4.93 7.92 3.98
CA TRP A 151 3.50 7.78 3.70
C TRP A 151 3.24 6.94 2.47
N HIS A 152 3.97 7.17 1.38
CA HIS A 152 3.89 6.32 0.19
C HIS A 152 4.24 4.87 0.50
N THR A 153 5.29 4.65 1.31
CA THR A 153 5.65 3.32 1.80
C THR A 153 4.51 2.72 2.63
N SER A 154 3.97 3.42 3.63
CA SER A 154 2.84 2.92 4.44
C SER A 154 1.60 2.60 3.59
N LYS A 155 1.32 3.41 2.56
CA LYS A 155 0.25 3.18 1.59
C LYS A 155 0.50 1.91 0.76
N ASP A 156 1.72 1.70 0.29
CA ASP A 156 2.03 0.48 -0.47
C ASP A 156 2.01 -0.77 0.42
N LEU A 157 2.33 -0.64 1.73
CA LEU A 157 2.19 -1.74 2.69
C LEU A 157 0.73 -2.16 2.89
N CYS A 158 -0.25 -1.24 2.81
CA CYS A 158 -1.66 -1.62 2.76
C CYS A 158 -1.94 -2.53 1.54
N SER A 159 -1.36 -2.19 0.39
CA SER A 159 -1.50 -2.99 -0.84
C SER A 159 -0.85 -4.36 -0.70
N VAL A 160 0.31 -4.44 -0.03
CA VAL A 160 0.97 -5.72 0.31
C VAL A 160 0.05 -6.60 1.15
N LEU A 161 -0.56 -6.07 2.22
CA LEU A 161 -1.49 -6.82 3.05
C LEU A 161 -2.71 -7.31 2.25
N ILE A 162 -3.26 -6.46 1.38
CA ILE A 162 -4.37 -6.86 0.51
C ILE A 162 -3.95 -8.00 -0.43
N VAL A 163 -2.76 -7.90 -1.05
CA VAL A 163 -2.24 -8.97 -1.92
C VAL A 163 -2.13 -10.28 -1.13
N LEU A 164 -1.52 -10.24 0.06
CA LEU A 164 -1.24 -11.44 0.84
C LEU A 164 -2.49 -12.14 1.38
N PHE A 165 -3.54 -11.38 1.73
CA PHE A 165 -4.72 -11.93 2.41
C PHE A 165 -5.99 -11.96 1.55
N SER A 166 -5.97 -11.43 0.32
CA SER A 166 -7.16 -11.40 -0.56
C SER A 166 -7.75 -12.79 -0.84
N SER A 167 -6.91 -13.82 -1.05
CA SER A 167 -7.34 -15.22 -1.26
C SER A 167 -7.80 -15.96 0.01
N TYR A 168 -7.67 -15.30 1.16
CA TYR A 168 -7.96 -15.82 2.48
C TYR A 168 -9.09 -15.03 3.17
N GLU A 169 -10.03 -14.50 2.38
CA GLU A 169 -11.26 -13.87 2.89
C GLU A 169 -11.12 -12.48 3.53
N LEU A 170 -10.05 -11.74 3.22
CA LEU A 170 -9.94 -10.33 3.61
C LEU A 170 -11.14 -9.49 3.12
N LEU A 171 -11.64 -9.75 1.91
CA LEU A 171 -12.79 -9.02 1.36
C LEU A 171 -14.10 -9.38 2.06
N SER A 172 -14.27 -10.62 2.52
CA SER A 172 -15.40 -11.03 3.35
C SER A 172 -15.41 -10.29 4.69
N LEU A 173 -14.25 -10.20 5.36
CA LEU A 173 -14.17 -9.47 6.61
C LEU A 173 -14.43 -7.97 6.41
N ALA A 174 -13.89 -7.39 5.33
CA ALA A 174 -14.15 -6.00 4.98
C ALA A 174 -15.64 -5.75 4.69
N SER A 175 -16.29 -6.67 3.98
CA SER A 175 -17.73 -6.63 3.73
C SER A 175 -18.55 -6.65 5.02
N GLN A 176 -18.15 -7.49 6.00
CA GLN A 176 -18.81 -7.56 7.31
C GLN A 176 -18.68 -6.26 8.11
N LEU A 177 -17.61 -5.49 7.89
CA LEU A 177 -17.44 -4.14 8.45
C LEU A 177 -18.22 -3.05 7.68
N GLY A 178 -19.05 -3.42 6.71
CA GLY A 178 -19.87 -2.48 5.94
C GLY A 178 -19.17 -1.84 4.74
N VAL A 179 -18.01 -2.34 4.29
CA VAL A 179 -17.30 -1.76 3.14
C VAL A 179 -18.12 -1.93 1.85
N ARG A 180 -18.72 -0.84 1.36
CA ARG A 180 -19.56 -0.85 0.15
C ARG A 180 -18.76 -1.06 -1.15
N PHE A 181 -17.65 -0.36 -1.33
CA PHE A 181 -16.86 -0.42 -2.57
C PHE A 181 -15.61 -1.29 -2.40
N LEU A 182 -15.83 -2.60 -2.32
CA LEU A 182 -14.75 -3.58 -2.15
C LEU A 182 -13.72 -3.55 -3.29
N ASP A 183 -14.11 -3.16 -4.51
CA ASP A 183 -13.17 -3.00 -5.64
C ASP A 183 -12.19 -1.84 -5.39
N LYS A 184 -12.66 -0.75 -4.77
CA LYS A 184 -11.84 0.42 -4.41
C LYS A 184 -10.93 0.12 -3.22
N PHE A 185 -11.44 -0.64 -2.25
CA PHE A 185 -10.63 -1.17 -1.16
C PHE A 185 -9.52 -2.09 -1.68
N GLU A 186 -9.85 -3.07 -2.53
CA GLU A 186 -8.90 -4.01 -3.14
C GLU A 186 -7.81 -3.31 -3.96
N SER A 187 -8.18 -2.25 -4.68
CA SER A 187 -7.24 -1.45 -5.47
C SER A 187 -6.55 -0.34 -4.68
N ALA A 188 -6.82 -0.22 -3.38
CA ALA A 188 -6.27 0.79 -2.48
C ALA A 188 -6.33 2.22 -3.06
N VAL A 189 -7.47 2.58 -3.68
CA VAL A 189 -7.65 3.86 -4.37
C VAL A 189 -7.50 5.03 -3.41
N ASP A 190 -8.18 4.95 -2.27
CA ASP A 190 -8.09 5.92 -1.19
C ASP A 190 -7.32 5.34 0.00
N TYR A 191 -6.16 5.92 0.29
CA TYR A 191 -5.31 5.44 1.38
C TYR A 191 -5.97 5.56 2.75
N ARG A 192 -6.69 6.66 3.01
CA ARG A 192 -7.28 6.92 4.33
C ARG A 192 -8.37 5.90 4.64
N ALA A 193 -9.23 5.63 3.65
CA ALA A 193 -10.27 4.62 3.71
C ALA A 193 -9.69 3.22 3.87
N THR A 194 -8.75 2.83 3.00
CA THR A 194 -8.10 1.52 3.05
C THR A 194 -7.38 1.29 4.39
N ALA A 195 -6.64 2.28 4.87
CA ALA A 195 -5.98 2.22 6.17
C ALA A 195 -7.02 2.05 7.30
N ARG A 196 -8.15 2.75 7.26
CA ARG A 196 -9.17 2.62 8.31
C ARG A 196 -9.78 1.22 8.34
N VAL A 197 -10.09 0.64 7.19
CA VAL A 197 -10.62 -0.73 7.09
C VAL A 197 -9.60 -1.73 7.63
N LEU A 198 -8.33 -1.65 7.21
CA LEU A 198 -7.29 -2.56 7.72
C LEU A 198 -7.05 -2.40 9.23
N ASP A 199 -7.18 -1.19 9.76
CA ASP A 199 -7.06 -0.94 11.21
C ASP A 199 -8.22 -1.59 12.00
N LEU A 200 -9.45 -1.49 11.49
CA LEU A 200 -10.62 -2.16 12.08
C LEU A 200 -10.50 -3.68 12.02
N LEU A 201 -10.05 -4.22 10.88
CA LEU A 201 -9.80 -5.64 10.72
C LEU A 201 -8.72 -6.14 11.68
N TRP A 202 -7.63 -5.40 11.83
CA TRP A 202 -6.58 -5.74 12.78
C TRP A 202 -7.10 -5.78 14.23
N VAL A 203 -7.95 -4.82 14.60
CA VAL A 203 -8.61 -4.81 15.91
C VAL A 203 -9.53 -6.02 16.08
N ALA A 204 -10.40 -6.30 15.10
CA ALA A 204 -11.34 -7.41 15.16
C ALA A 204 -10.61 -8.76 15.32
N VAL A 205 -9.59 -8.99 14.50
CA VAL A 205 -8.79 -10.21 14.54
C VAL A 205 -8.01 -10.31 15.85
N GLY A 206 -7.40 -9.21 16.32
CA GLY A 206 -6.68 -9.19 17.60
C GLY A 206 -7.57 -9.51 18.80
N LEU A 207 -8.79 -8.95 18.84
CA LEU A 207 -9.78 -9.26 19.86
C LEU A 207 -10.20 -10.73 19.81
N ALA A 208 -10.56 -11.23 18.63
CA ALA A 208 -11.01 -12.61 18.45
C ALA A 208 -9.93 -13.63 18.85
N ILE A 209 -8.66 -13.38 18.49
CA ILE A 209 -7.53 -14.25 18.89
C ILE A 209 -7.39 -14.26 20.41
N ASN A 210 -7.39 -13.10 21.08
CA ASN A 210 -7.21 -13.03 22.54
C ASN A 210 -8.37 -13.70 23.29
N ILE A 211 -9.61 -13.55 22.81
CA ILE A 211 -10.78 -14.25 23.36
C ILE A 211 -10.61 -15.76 23.18
N PHE A 212 -10.28 -16.22 21.97
CA PHE A 212 -10.13 -17.64 21.66
C PHE A 212 -9.05 -18.32 22.50
N ILE A 213 -7.84 -17.74 22.58
CA ILE A 213 -6.74 -18.36 23.34
C ILE A 213 -7.03 -18.38 24.83
N THR A 214 -7.72 -17.36 25.36
CA THR A 214 -8.13 -17.33 26.77
C THR A 214 -9.18 -18.39 27.05
N LYS A 215 -10.18 -18.54 26.16
CA LYS A 215 -11.21 -19.59 26.24
C LYS A 215 -10.62 -21.00 26.20
N LYS A 216 -9.62 -21.22 25.34
CA LYS A 216 -8.96 -22.52 25.17
C LYS A 216 -7.76 -22.75 26.09
N LYS A 217 -7.37 -21.75 26.89
CA LYS A 217 -6.16 -21.77 27.75
C LYS A 217 -4.88 -22.09 26.96
N ILE A 218 -4.78 -21.55 25.74
CA ILE A 218 -3.62 -21.72 24.84
C ILE A 218 -2.71 -20.51 25.01
N GLN A 219 -1.39 -20.70 24.99
CA GLN A 219 -0.47 -19.56 24.97
C GLN A 219 -0.42 -18.91 23.58
N PHE A 220 -0.25 -17.59 23.52
CA PHE A 220 -0.20 -16.87 22.24
C PHE A 220 0.90 -17.40 21.29
N SER A 221 2.05 -17.81 21.85
CA SER A 221 3.15 -18.44 21.10
C SER A 221 2.80 -19.81 20.52
N GLU A 222 1.80 -20.50 21.08
CA GLU A 222 1.40 -21.86 20.69
C GLU A 222 0.31 -21.89 19.62
N ILE A 223 -0.21 -20.73 19.19
CA ILE A 223 -1.27 -20.65 18.18
C ILE A 223 -0.91 -21.42 16.89
N MET A 224 0.36 -21.40 16.49
CA MET A 224 0.82 -22.12 15.29
C MET A 224 0.74 -23.64 15.42
N ASN A 225 0.67 -24.17 16.64
CA ASN A 225 0.51 -25.60 16.92
C ASN A 225 -0.96 -26.04 16.95
N SER A 226 -1.91 -25.09 16.88
CA SER A 226 -3.35 -25.41 16.83
C SER A 226 -3.73 -26.22 15.57
N ASN A 227 -4.88 -26.87 15.57
CA ASN A 227 -5.38 -27.55 14.36
C ASN A 227 -6.18 -26.61 13.43
N SER A 228 -6.53 -25.41 13.89
CA SER A 228 -7.39 -24.49 13.16
C SER A 228 -6.61 -23.73 12.08
N ILE A 229 -6.81 -24.10 10.81
CA ILE A 229 -6.23 -23.41 9.65
C ILE A 229 -6.64 -21.93 9.64
N CYS A 230 -7.91 -21.64 9.93
CA CYS A 230 -8.43 -20.28 9.95
C CYS A 230 -7.73 -19.42 11.01
N LEU A 231 -7.57 -19.95 12.23
CA LEU A 231 -6.85 -19.26 13.30
C LEU A 231 -5.41 -18.94 12.91
N LYS A 232 -4.69 -19.88 12.29
CA LYS A 232 -3.30 -19.67 11.84
C LYS A 232 -3.19 -18.57 10.79
N ILE A 233 -4.10 -18.55 9.81
CA ILE A 233 -4.12 -17.51 8.76
C ILE A 233 -4.32 -16.13 9.39
N TRP A 234 -5.33 -15.98 10.25
CA TRP A 234 -5.64 -14.69 10.86
C TRP A 234 -4.63 -14.28 11.94
N TYR A 235 -3.93 -15.24 12.55
CA TYR A 235 -2.76 -14.97 13.38
C TYR A 235 -1.61 -14.35 12.58
N HIS A 236 -1.32 -14.86 11.38
CA HIS A 236 -0.37 -14.23 10.47
C HIS A 236 -0.82 -12.83 10.04
N TYR A 237 -2.13 -12.64 9.77
CA TYR A 237 -2.69 -11.32 9.50
C TYR A 237 -2.45 -10.36 10.68
N TYR A 238 -2.77 -10.77 11.91
CA TYR A 238 -2.56 -9.96 13.10
C TYR A 238 -1.11 -9.51 13.25
N LYS A 239 -0.15 -10.43 13.07
CA LYS A 239 1.29 -10.10 13.09
C LYS A 239 1.66 -9.10 11.99
N TRP A 240 1.34 -9.40 10.72
CA TRP A 240 1.81 -8.61 9.58
C TRP A 240 1.10 -7.27 9.42
N ALA A 241 -0.21 -7.22 9.63
CA ALA A 241 -0.93 -5.96 9.74
C ALA A 241 -0.54 -5.19 11.01
N GLY A 242 -0.08 -5.87 12.06
CA GLY A 242 0.54 -5.26 13.24
C GLY A 242 1.82 -4.48 12.90
N ILE A 243 2.67 -5.01 12.01
CA ILE A 243 3.86 -4.28 11.51
C ILE A 243 3.44 -2.98 10.83
N TRP A 244 2.42 -3.04 9.97
CA TRP A 244 1.88 -1.86 9.30
C TRP A 244 1.30 -0.84 10.30
N LYS A 245 0.53 -1.32 11.28
CA LYS A 245 -0.07 -0.48 12.33
C LYS A 245 1.02 0.23 13.15
N ALA A 246 2.06 -0.50 13.55
CA ALA A 246 3.23 0.04 14.25
C ALA A 246 3.93 1.13 13.42
N HIS A 247 4.21 0.88 12.15
CA HIS A 247 4.78 1.87 11.24
C HIS A 247 3.92 3.14 11.18
N ARG A 248 2.61 2.99 10.96
CA ARG A 248 1.65 4.10 10.86
C ARG A 248 1.54 4.89 12.16
N MET A 249 1.53 4.22 13.31
CA MET A 249 1.53 4.88 14.61
C MET A 249 2.84 5.61 14.87
N GLY A 250 3.98 5.01 14.53
CA GLY A 250 5.29 5.63 14.60
C GLY A 250 5.38 6.93 13.82
N MET A 251 4.76 7.00 12.63
CA MET A 251 4.64 8.26 11.88
C MET A 251 3.88 9.33 12.66
N ARG A 252 2.76 8.96 13.30
CA ARG A 252 1.89 9.91 14.03
C ARG A 252 2.50 10.44 15.32
N VAL A 253 3.31 9.63 16.00
CA VAL A 253 4.04 10.04 17.22
C VAL A 253 5.46 10.53 16.94
N GLY A 254 5.88 10.58 15.66
CA GLY A 254 7.23 10.99 15.27
C GLY A 254 8.33 10.01 15.71
N ASN A 255 7.98 8.78 16.09
CA ASN A 255 8.93 7.77 16.57
C ASN A 255 9.59 7.08 15.37
N PHE A 256 10.76 7.59 14.98
CA PHE A 256 11.51 7.05 13.85
C PHE A 256 12.04 5.64 14.11
N LYS A 257 12.45 5.32 15.34
CA LYS A 257 12.89 3.96 15.71
C LYS A 257 11.79 2.92 15.46
N LEU A 258 10.55 3.22 15.84
CA LEU A 258 9.40 2.35 15.56
C LEU A 258 9.15 2.19 14.06
N GLN A 259 9.25 3.29 13.28
CA GLN A 259 9.10 3.25 11.83
C GLN A 259 10.19 2.40 11.17
N LYS A 260 11.47 2.61 11.53
CA LYS A 260 12.63 1.87 11.01
C LYS A 260 12.50 0.36 11.28
N ASN A 261 12.20 -0.01 12.53
CA ASN A 261 12.06 -1.42 12.92
C ASN A 261 10.83 -2.08 12.29
N SER A 262 9.73 -1.33 12.15
CA SER A 262 8.56 -1.82 11.40
C SER A 262 8.91 -2.03 9.93
N LEU A 263 9.66 -1.11 9.31
CA LEU A 263 10.05 -1.23 7.91
C LEU A 263 11.02 -2.40 7.67
N SER A 264 11.97 -2.62 8.58
CA SER A 264 12.85 -3.79 8.59
C SER A 264 12.07 -5.11 8.63
N ALA A 265 11.06 -5.19 9.50
CA ALA A 265 10.19 -6.36 9.60
C ALA A 265 9.24 -6.51 8.39
N ALA A 266 8.83 -5.41 7.76
CA ALA A 266 7.96 -5.41 6.58
C ALA A 266 8.70 -5.73 5.27
N GLY A 267 10.02 -5.48 5.19
CA GLY A 267 10.82 -5.68 3.97
C GLY A 267 10.59 -7.03 3.26
N PRO A 268 10.61 -8.17 3.99
CA PRO A 268 10.25 -9.48 3.45
C PRO A 268 8.86 -9.52 2.79
N LEU A 269 7.85 -8.92 3.42
CA LEU A 269 6.47 -8.91 2.91
C LEU A 269 6.34 -8.19 1.57
N TYR A 270 7.07 -7.08 1.38
CA TYR A 270 7.13 -6.40 0.08
C TYR A 270 7.68 -7.31 -1.02
N ALA A 271 8.75 -8.05 -0.70
CA ALA A 271 9.37 -8.95 -1.64
C ALA A 271 8.43 -10.11 -2.05
N SER A 272 7.67 -10.66 -1.10
CA SER A 272 6.71 -11.74 -1.35
C SER A 272 5.47 -11.28 -2.09
N ALA A 273 5.04 -10.03 -1.88
CA ALA A 273 3.91 -9.43 -2.61
C ALA A 273 4.29 -8.91 -4.01
N GLY A 274 5.50 -9.21 -4.50
CA GLY A 274 5.96 -8.79 -5.83
C GLY A 274 6.23 -7.28 -5.96
N LYS A 275 6.38 -6.55 -4.85
CA LYS A 275 6.61 -5.09 -4.82
C LYS A 275 8.11 -4.74 -4.99
N PHE A 276 8.72 -5.29 -6.02
CA PHE A 276 10.18 -5.22 -6.26
C PHE A 276 10.80 -3.82 -6.12
N ASN A 277 10.14 -2.81 -6.66
CA ASN A 277 10.57 -1.42 -6.60
C ASN A 277 10.70 -0.94 -5.15
N TYR A 278 9.65 -1.10 -4.35
CA TYR A 278 9.67 -0.76 -2.93
C TYR A 278 10.64 -1.65 -2.16
N THR A 279 10.73 -2.95 -2.47
CA THR A 279 11.73 -3.84 -1.85
C THR A 279 13.16 -3.32 -2.04
N THR A 280 13.49 -2.85 -3.25
CA THR A 280 14.80 -2.28 -3.57
C THR A 280 15.01 -0.95 -2.83
N ALA A 281 14.00 -0.07 -2.81
CA ALA A 281 14.07 1.19 -2.09
C ALA A 281 14.27 0.99 -0.58
N ILE A 282 13.56 0.03 0.02
CA ILE A 282 13.71 -0.36 1.44
C ILE A 282 15.12 -0.86 1.71
N ALA A 283 15.67 -1.71 0.84
CA ALA A 283 17.04 -2.22 0.99
C ALA A 283 18.08 -1.09 0.99
N HIS A 284 17.99 -0.16 0.03
CA HIS A 284 18.88 1.00 -0.02
C HIS A 284 18.70 1.93 1.18
N PHE A 285 17.46 2.19 1.61
CA PHE A 285 17.17 3.11 2.71
C PHE A 285 17.69 2.58 4.05
N LEU A 286 17.38 1.32 4.39
CA LEU A 286 17.86 0.69 5.62
C LEU A 286 19.38 0.55 5.63
N ALA A 287 19.99 0.22 4.49
CA ALA A 287 21.45 0.20 4.35
C ALA A 287 22.07 1.60 4.54
N SER A 288 21.42 2.65 4.03
CA SER A 288 21.89 4.02 4.22
C SER A 288 21.86 4.43 5.70
N ILE A 289 20.82 4.05 6.44
CA ILE A 289 20.72 4.32 7.88
C ILE A 289 21.81 3.55 8.64
N ALA A 290 22.02 2.27 8.33
CA ALA A 290 23.04 1.45 8.99
C ALA A 290 24.48 1.95 8.71
N LYS A 291 24.70 2.48 7.49
CA LYS A 291 25.98 3.05 7.08
C LYS A 291 26.32 4.37 7.78
N TYR A 292 25.32 5.19 8.10
CA TYR A 292 25.50 6.53 8.66
C TYR A 292 24.73 6.69 9.99
N PRO A 293 25.34 6.35 11.15
CA PRO A 293 24.66 6.44 12.46
C PRO A 293 24.18 7.85 12.82
N GLU A 294 24.92 8.89 12.44
CA GLU A 294 24.49 10.29 12.67
C GLU A 294 23.25 10.66 11.86
N PHE A 295 23.09 10.08 10.66
CA PHE A 295 21.86 10.20 9.89
C PHE A 295 20.67 9.63 10.66
N GLU A 296 20.85 8.47 11.29
CA GLU A 296 19.80 7.87 12.13
C GLU A 296 19.43 8.78 13.31
N LYS A 297 20.43 9.35 14.00
CA LYS A 297 20.20 10.29 15.11
C LYS A 297 19.41 11.52 14.65
N LYS A 298 19.76 12.10 13.50
CA LYS A 298 19.03 13.22 12.89
C LYS A 298 17.58 12.84 12.58
N LEU A 299 17.33 11.66 12.02
CA LEU A 299 15.96 11.19 11.77
C LEU A 299 15.16 10.89 13.05
N ASN A 300 15.80 10.47 14.13
CA ASN A 300 15.13 10.35 15.43
C ASN A 300 14.74 11.73 16.00
N TYR A 301 15.56 12.75 15.77
CA TYR A 301 15.31 14.11 16.26
C TYR A 301 14.31 14.90 15.42
N CYS A 302 14.37 14.77 14.09
CA CYS A 302 13.56 15.56 13.15
C CYS A 302 13.12 14.77 11.90
N GLY A 303 12.76 13.50 12.04
CA GLY A 303 12.35 12.64 10.92
C GLY A 303 10.90 12.78 10.44
N ALA A 304 10.16 13.79 10.92
CA ALA A 304 8.77 14.03 10.55
C ALA A 304 8.39 15.52 10.64
N PHE A 305 7.34 15.89 9.92
CA PHE A 305 6.72 17.21 10.03
C PHE A 305 5.80 17.26 11.25
N LYS A 306 6.16 18.09 12.23
CA LYS A 306 5.41 18.25 13.49
C LYS A 306 4.42 19.41 13.41
N ILE A 307 3.14 19.15 13.68
CA ILE A 307 2.14 20.20 13.84
C ILE A 307 2.06 20.60 15.33
N PRO A 308 2.32 21.87 15.69
CA PRO A 308 2.11 22.36 17.05
C PRO A 308 0.61 22.35 17.38
N GLN A 309 0.23 21.84 18.55
CA GLN A 309 -1.15 21.88 19.01
C GLN A 309 -1.45 23.27 19.62
N ASN A 310 -2.57 23.90 19.24
CA ASN A 310 -2.98 25.19 19.82
C ASN A 310 -3.18 25.05 21.33
N ILE A 311 -2.62 25.99 22.09
CA ILE A 311 -2.53 26.06 23.57
C ILE A 311 -3.91 26.16 24.27
N ASN A 312 -5.02 26.21 23.53
CA ASN A 312 -6.32 26.62 24.08
C ASN A 312 -7.21 25.52 24.69
N ASN A 313 -6.73 24.28 24.86
CA ASN A 313 -7.51 23.26 25.58
C ASN A 313 -6.74 22.76 26.79
N ASN A 314 -7.23 23.14 27.97
CA ASN A 314 -6.81 22.65 29.28
C ASN A 314 -7.00 21.13 29.39
N SER A 315 -6.01 20.36 28.96
CA SER A 315 -5.81 19.01 29.46
C SER A 315 -4.32 18.74 29.58
N GLU A 316 -3.94 18.11 30.70
CA GLU A 316 -2.56 17.80 31.09
C GLU A 316 -1.86 16.76 30.17
N ASN A 317 -2.38 16.53 28.96
CA ASN A 317 -1.85 15.60 27.96
C ASN A 317 -1.47 16.36 26.67
N LEU A 318 -0.46 17.22 26.76
CA LEU A 318 0.16 17.89 25.60
C LEU A 318 0.78 16.84 24.67
N HIS A 319 0.18 16.61 23.51
CA HIS A 319 0.54 15.50 22.63
C HIS A 319 0.56 15.95 21.16
N HIS A 320 1.72 16.36 20.65
CA HIS A 320 1.89 16.77 19.24
C HIS A 320 1.57 15.65 18.24
N ILE A 321 1.14 16.01 17.03
CA ILE A 321 0.88 15.05 15.94
C ILE A 321 1.92 15.27 14.84
N CYS A 322 2.49 14.17 14.36
CA CYS A 322 3.47 14.15 13.27
C CYS A 322 2.89 13.59 11.96
N PHE A 323 3.48 14.05 10.85
CA PHE A 323 3.23 13.61 9.48
C PHE A 323 4.56 13.27 8.83
N GLY A 324 4.58 12.25 7.96
CA GLY A 324 5.74 12.04 7.09
C GLY A 324 5.98 13.29 6.24
N PHE A 325 7.23 13.60 5.87
CA PHE A 325 7.51 14.79 5.06
C PHE A 325 6.80 14.76 3.71
N ASP A 326 6.73 13.59 3.07
CA ASP A 326 5.98 13.38 1.82
C ASP A 326 4.47 13.55 2.04
N GLU A 327 3.93 13.06 3.16
CA GLU A 327 2.52 13.29 3.52
C GLU A 327 2.21 14.77 3.74
N ALA A 328 3.08 15.47 4.47
CA ALA A 328 2.91 16.89 4.78
C ALA A 328 3.02 17.74 3.50
N LEU A 329 3.92 17.38 2.59
CA LEU A 329 4.03 17.99 1.26
C LEU A 329 2.74 17.83 0.46
N GLU A 330 2.17 16.63 0.38
CA GLU A 330 0.92 16.40 -0.36
C GLU A 330 -0.29 17.06 0.31
N THR A 331 -0.36 16.98 1.64
CA THR A 331 -1.52 17.46 2.41
C THR A 331 -1.53 18.98 2.50
N PHE A 332 -0.40 19.60 2.84
CA PHE A 332 -0.29 21.02 3.14
C PHE A 332 0.43 21.78 2.02
N GLY A 333 1.52 21.25 1.48
CA GLY A 333 2.37 21.93 0.48
C GLY A 333 1.70 22.10 -0.90
N VAL A 334 1.17 21.03 -1.49
CA VAL A 334 0.49 21.07 -2.80
C VAL A 334 -0.75 21.96 -2.74
N LYS A 335 -1.49 21.89 -1.62
CA LYS A 335 -2.65 22.76 -1.36
C LYS A 335 -2.23 24.23 -1.28
N TYR A 336 -1.19 24.53 -0.50
CA TYR A 336 -0.63 25.87 -0.35
C TYR A 336 -0.17 26.46 -1.70
N ILE A 337 0.57 25.69 -2.51
CA ILE A 337 1.06 26.14 -3.81
C ILE A 337 -0.11 26.43 -4.75
N LYS A 338 -1.11 25.54 -4.83
CA LYS A 338 -2.31 25.75 -5.66
C LYS A 338 -3.10 27.00 -5.26
N GLN A 339 -3.17 27.31 -3.97
CA GLN A 339 -3.91 28.48 -3.46
C GLN A 339 -3.17 29.80 -3.68
N ASN A 340 -1.83 29.80 -3.62
CA ASN A 340 -1.02 30.99 -3.87
C ASN A 340 -0.83 31.29 -5.36
N ILE A 341 -0.74 30.27 -6.23
CA ILE A 341 -0.77 30.46 -7.70
C ILE A 341 -2.11 31.08 -8.13
N ASN A 342 -3.20 30.75 -7.44
CA ASN A 342 -4.53 31.30 -7.71
C ASN A 342 -4.77 32.70 -7.08
N GLY A 343 -3.75 33.34 -6.49
CA GLY A 343 -3.83 34.73 -6.01
C GLY A 343 -4.45 34.93 -4.62
N THR A 344 -4.81 33.86 -3.91
CA THR A 344 -5.25 33.95 -2.51
C THR A 344 -4.04 33.99 -1.59
N ILE A 345 -3.53 35.18 -1.29
CA ILE A 345 -2.41 35.39 -0.36
C ILE A 345 -2.82 34.85 1.03
N ILE A 346 -2.08 33.86 1.51
CA ILE A 346 -2.33 33.23 2.81
C ILE A 346 -1.70 34.10 3.91
N ASN A 347 -2.53 34.70 4.76
CA ASN A 347 -2.10 35.30 6.04
C ASN A 347 -2.36 34.32 7.19
N GLU A 348 -1.76 34.53 8.37
CA GLU A 348 -1.84 33.61 9.50
C GLU A 348 -3.30 33.30 9.92
N LYS A 349 -4.18 34.30 9.86
CA LYS A 349 -5.61 34.15 10.14
C LYS A 349 -6.29 33.23 9.12
N ASN A 350 -6.04 33.44 7.83
CA ASN A 350 -6.56 32.61 6.74
C ASN A 350 -5.98 31.19 6.79
N LEU A 351 -4.71 31.03 7.18
CA LEU A 351 -4.13 29.70 7.42
C LEU A 351 -4.83 28.98 8.58
N ARG A 352 -5.09 29.66 9.70
CA ARG A 352 -5.83 29.09 10.83
C ARG A 352 -7.28 28.73 10.43
N ASP A 353 -7.96 29.62 9.71
CA ASP A 353 -9.32 29.39 9.21
C ASP A 353 -9.36 28.25 8.18
N GLN A 354 -8.30 28.07 7.38
CA GLN A 354 -8.17 26.96 6.44
C GLN A 354 -7.72 25.65 7.09
N ILE A 355 -6.91 25.69 8.15
CA ILE A 355 -6.62 24.52 8.99
C ILE A 355 -7.92 24.07 9.63
N LYS A 356 -8.70 25.02 10.18
CA LYS A 356 -10.04 24.74 10.72
C LYS A 356 -10.96 24.20 9.64
N SER A 357 -11.02 24.80 8.45
CA SER A 357 -11.78 24.28 7.32
C SER A 357 -11.27 22.92 6.83
N SER A 358 -9.98 22.62 6.93
CA SER A 358 -9.42 21.29 6.60
C SER A 358 -9.69 20.26 7.69
N GLN A 359 -9.84 20.70 8.94
CA GLN A 359 -10.32 19.89 10.06
C GLN A 359 -11.82 19.62 9.90
N GLU A 360 -12.62 20.63 9.55
CA GLU A 360 -14.03 20.51 9.19
C GLU A 360 -14.23 19.66 7.93
N GLU A 361 -13.35 19.76 6.94
CA GLU A 361 -13.37 18.91 5.74
C GLU A 361 -12.90 17.49 6.08
N ARG A 362 -12.01 17.33 7.05
CA ARG A 362 -11.68 16.02 7.61
C ARG A 362 -12.86 15.43 8.37
N GLU A 363 -13.60 16.23 9.12
CA GLU A 363 -14.86 15.84 9.75
C GLU A 363 -15.92 15.50 8.68
N ARG A 364 -15.99 16.25 7.58
CA ARG A 364 -16.83 15.98 6.41
C ARG A 364 -16.41 14.72 5.65
N ILE A 365 -15.11 14.44 5.56
CA ILE A 365 -14.59 13.18 5.01
C ILE A 365 -14.90 12.05 5.98
N ASP A 366 -14.77 12.25 7.29
CA ASP A 366 -15.16 11.25 8.29
C ASP A 366 -16.68 10.97 8.22
N LEU A 367 -17.49 11.97 7.86
CA LEU A 367 -18.92 11.85 7.53
C LEU A 367 -19.14 11.08 6.20
N LEU A 368 -18.44 11.42 5.13
CA LEU A 368 -18.46 10.68 3.85
C LEU A 368 -17.97 9.22 4.03
N MET A 369 -17.04 9.00 4.95
CA MET A 369 -16.58 7.67 5.33
C MET A 369 -17.63 6.91 6.13
N SER A 370 -18.48 7.60 6.91
CA SER A 370 -19.67 6.99 7.51
C SER A 370 -20.72 6.63 6.45
N GLU A 371 -20.89 7.45 5.40
CA GLU A 371 -21.72 7.11 4.25
C GLU A 371 -21.13 5.93 3.44
N TYR A 372 -19.81 5.83 3.29
CA TYR A 372 -19.13 4.75 2.58
C TYR A 372 -19.28 3.38 3.27
N LEU A 373 -19.54 3.37 4.58
CA LEU A 373 -19.68 2.17 5.41
C LEU A 373 -21.14 1.78 5.71
N ASP A 374 -22.13 2.41 5.05
CA ASP A 374 -23.58 2.21 5.25
C ASP A 374 -24.12 2.60 6.64
N ASP A 375 -23.71 3.77 7.13
CA ASP A 375 -24.32 4.41 8.30
C ASP A 375 -25.47 5.32 7.83
N ASN A 376 -26.66 4.76 7.58
CA ASN A 376 -27.86 5.54 7.21
C ASN A 376 -28.45 6.33 8.40
N SER A 377 -27.61 6.99 9.20
CA SER A 377 -28.05 7.98 10.19
C SER A 377 -27.05 9.13 10.30
N MET A 378 -27.22 10.09 9.39
CA MET A 378 -26.55 11.40 9.41
C MET A 378 -26.63 12.07 10.78
N SER A 379 -25.54 11.96 11.55
CA SER A 379 -25.04 12.92 12.53
C SER A 379 -23.91 12.25 13.30
N HIS A 380 -23.02 13.03 13.90
CA HIS A 380 -22.17 12.60 15.03
C HIS A 380 -23.01 12.19 16.26
N SER A 381 -24.15 11.51 16.08
CA SER A 381 -24.91 10.94 17.16
C SER A 381 -24.18 9.71 17.68
N LYS A 382 -24.34 9.44 18.97
CA LYS A 382 -23.94 8.19 19.62
C LYS A 382 -24.36 6.93 18.83
N ARG A 383 -25.35 7.02 17.94
CA ARG A 383 -25.89 5.93 17.11
C ARG A 383 -24.90 5.45 16.03
N ALA A 384 -24.17 6.34 15.35
CA ALA A 384 -23.18 6.01 14.33
C ALA A 384 -21.93 5.29 14.91
N ILE A 385 -21.44 5.78 16.04
CA ILE A 385 -20.37 5.14 16.81
C ILE A 385 -20.84 3.77 17.33
N LYS A 386 -22.09 3.70 17.79
CA LYS A 386 -22.71 2.45 18.25
C LYS A 386 -22.84 1.42 17.12
N SER A 387 -23.25 1.82 15.91
CA SER A 387 -23.33 0.93 14.74
C SER A 387 -21.96 0.36 14.33
N ARG A 388 -20.91 1.19 14.26
CA ARG A 388 -19.56 0.71 13.94
C ARG A 388 -18.99 -0.22 15.01
N LYS A 389 -19.26 0.08 16.28
CA LYS A 389 -18.91 -0.81 17.39
C LYS A 389 -19.67 -2.14 17.29
N GLU A 390 -20.95 -2.11 16.93
CA GLU A 390 -21.77 -3.31 16.71
C GLU A 390 -21.19 -4.17 15.57
N SER A 391 -20.92 -3.61 14.39
CA SER A 391 -20.31 -4.35 13.27
C SER A 391 -18.92 -4.92 13.61
N LEU A 392 -18.12 -4.16 14.37
CA LEU A 392 -16.82 -4.63 14.86
C LEU A 392 -16.98 -5.87 15.75
N TRP A 393 -17.85 -5.80 16.77
CA TRP A 393 -18.07 -6.91 17.70
C TRP A 393 -18.78 -8.09 17.07
N GLU A 394 -19.66 -7.86 16.09
CA GLU A 394 -20.25 -8.93 15.28
C GLU A 394 -19.16 -9.68 14.50
N LEU A 395 -18.24 -8.97 13.86
CA LEU A 395 -17.09 -9.59 13.21
C LEU A 395 -16.21 -10.36 14.22
N VAL A 396 -15.96 -9.81 15.40
CA VAL A 396 -15.21 -10.49 16.48
C VAL A 396 -15.89 -11.82 16.84
N ASN A 397 -17.20 -11.81 17.09
CA ASN A 397 -17.97 -13.00 17.46
C ASN A 397 -17.98 -14.06 16.35
N ASN A 398 -18.12 -13.62 15.09
CA ASN A 398 -18.04 -14.49 13.93
C ASN A 398 -16.65 -15.15 13.83
N LEU A 399 -15.57 -14.39 14.03
CA LEU A 399 -14.21 -14.94 14.00
C LEU A 399 -13.95 -15.93 15.16
N VAL A 400 -14.38 -15.61 16.39
CA VAL A 400 -14.25 -16.53 17.53
C VAL A 400 -14.95 -17.86 17.25
N THR A 401 -16.17 -17.81 16.69
CA THR A 401 -16.92 -19.01 16.30
C THR A 401 -16.18 -19.80 15.24
N VAL A 402 -15.74 -19.13 14.17
CA VAL A 402 -15.05 -19.75 13.03
C VAL A 402 -13.72 -20.39 13.43
N PHE A 403 -13.00 -19.84 14.41
CA PHE A 403 -11.75 -20.45 14.90
C PHE A 403 -11.98 -21.81 15.56
N GLU A 404 -13.17 -22.06 16.12
CA GLU A 404 -13.57 -23.34 16.74
C GLU A 404 -14.15 -24.35 15.74
N MET A 405 -14.57 -23.91 14.55
CA MET A 405 -15.20 -24.78 13.55
C MET A 405 -14.19 -25.70 12.88
N GLU A 406 -14.55 -26.97 12.70
CA GLU A 406 -13.79 -27.92 11.87
C GLU A 406 -13.78 -27.49 10.39
N ASN A 407 -14.91 -26.98 9.90
CA ASN A 407 -15.04 -26.42 8.56
C ASN A 407 -15.48 -24.95 8.61
N PRO A 408 -14.52 -24.01 8.74
CA PRO A 408 -14.75 -22.56 8.72
C PRO A 408 -15.63 -22.07 7.55
N LEU A 409 -15.56 -22.73 6.39
CA LEU A 409 -16.15 -22.25 5.14
C LEU A 409 -17.67 -22.38 5.09
N THR A 410 -18.27 -23.15 6.00
CA THR A 410 -19.72 -23.24 6.11
C THR A 410 -20.33 -22.02 6.80
N HIS A 411 -19.53 -21.25 7.53
CA HIS A 411 -20.00 -20.06 8.24
C HIS A 411 -20.46 -18.96 7.26
N PRO A 412 -21.58 -18.26 7.52
CA PRO A 412 -22.10 -17.19 6.66
C PRO A 412 -21.07 -16.12 6.27
N LEU A 413 -20.10 -15.87 7.15
CA LEU A 413 -18.98 -14.95 6.94
C LEU A 413 -18.22 -15.21 5.62
N PHE A 414 -18.08 -16.47 5.19
CA PHE A 414 -17.31 -16.85 3.99
C PHE A 414 -18.16 -17.36 2.83
N GLN A 415 -19.50 -17.30 2.93
CA GLN A 415 -20.38 -17.79 1.87
C GLN A 415 -20.45 -16.84 0.67
N ASN A 416 -20.24 -15.54 0.89
CA ASN A 416 -20.37 -14.52 -0.15
C ASN A 416 -19.20 -14.51 -1.14
N TYR A 417 -18.01 -14.87 -0.66
CA TYR A 417 -16.77 -14.90 -1.40
C TYR A 417 -16.11 -16.24 -1.05
N THR A 418 -16.20 -17.25 -1.91
CA THR A 418 -15.63 -18.56 -1.58
C THR A 418 -14.11 -18.49 -1.60
N PRO A 419 -13.39 -18.82 -0.51
CA PRO A 419 -11.95 -18.71 -0.48
C PRO A 419 -11.29 -19.62 -1.48
N THR A 420 -10.24 -19.09 -2.10
CA THR A 420 -9.41 -19.84 -3.02
C THR A 420 -8.24 -20.52 -2.32
N GLN A 421 -7.83 -20.08 -1.12
CA GLN A 421 -6.62 -20.56 -0.43
C GLN A 421 -6.81 -20.89 1.07
N MET A 422 -8.04 -20.90 1.61
CA MET A 422 -8.27 -21.24 3.03
C MET A 422 -8.31 -22.77 3.24
N HIS A 423 -7.17 -23.42 2.96
CA HIS A 423 -6.91 -24.85 3.11
C HIS A 423 -5.42 -25.08 3.43
N GLN A 424 -5.01 -26.33 3.72
CA GLN A 424 -3.66 -26.63 4.22
C GLN A 424 -2.54 -26.16 3.28
N GLU A 425 -2.61 -26.50 1.98
CA GLU A 425 -1.61 -26.04 0.99
C GLU A 425 -1.57 -24.50 0.88
N GLY A 426 -2.73 -23.83 0.97
CA GLY A 426 -2.79 -22.38 0.97
C GLY A 426 -2.16 -21.77 2.22
N LEU A 427 -2.33 -22.39 3.39
CA LEU A 427 -1.65 -21.98 4.62
C LEU A 427 -0.12 -22.14 4.50
N GLU A 428 0.37 -23.23 3.91
CA GLU A 428 1.80 -23.45 3.69
C GLU A 428 2.42 -22.39 2.76
N LYS A 429 1.69 -22.01 1.69
CA LYS A 429 2.06 -20.88 0.82
C LYS A 429 2.09 -19.55 1.58
N LEU A 430 1.13 -19.31 2.48
CA LEU A 430 1.12 -18.10 3.31
C LEU A 430 2.35 -18.09 4.24
N ILE A 431 2.58 -19.17 4.99
CA ILE A 431 3.71 -19.28 5.93
C ILE A 431 5.04 -19.06 5.21
N SER A 432 5.21 -19.66 4.03
CA SER A 432 6.44 -19.53 3.24
C SER A 432 6.68 -18.14 2.64
N CYS A 433 5.66 -17.26 2.59
CA CYS A 433 5.82 -15.89 2.10
C CYS A 433 6.95 -15.16 2.83
N TYR A 434 6.97 -15.18 4.16
CA TYR A 434 7.95 -14.41 4.93
C TYR A 434 9.40 -14.87 4.71
N PRO A 435 9.77 -16.17 4.89
CA PRO A 435 11.14 -16.62 4.66
C PRO A 435 11.58 -16.45 3.20
N ASN A 436 10.72 -16.73 2.22
CA ASN A 436 11.05 -16.54 0.81
C ASN A 436 11.27 -15.05 0.48
N GLY A 437 10.42 -14.18 1.04
CA GLY A 437 10.56 -12.73 0.93
C GLY A 437 11.87 -12.23 1.55
N LEU A 438 12.25 -12.79 2.70
CA LEU A 438 13.49 -12.46 3.40
C LEU A 438 14.71 -12.86 2.56
N GLU A 439 14.70 -14.05 1.96
CA GLU A 439 15.75 -14.49 1.03
C GLU A 439 15.88 -13.54 -0.16
N ARG A 440 14.73 -13.15 -0.76
CA ARG A 440 14.69 -12.23 -1.90
C ARG A 440 15.23 -10.85 -1.58
N ILE A 441 14.83 -10.22 -0.47
CA ILE A 441 15.36 -8.89 -0.12
C ILE A 441 16.85 -8.94 0.23
N LYS A 442 17.32 -10.01 0.87
CA LYS A 442 18.76 -10.24 1.09
C LYS A 442 19.53 -10.38 -0.23
N LYS A 443 18.97 -11.10 -1.20
CA LYS A 443 19.55 -11.20 -2.56
C LYS A 443 19.59 -9.84 -3.27
N ILE A 444 18.52 -9.06 -3.18
CA ILE A 444 18.48 -7.68 -3.72
C ILE A 444 19.56 -6.81 -3.06
N TYR A 445 19.73 -6.90 -1.75
CA TYR A 445 20.75 -6.18 -1.01
C TYR A 445 22.18 -6.52 -1.50
N ARG A 446 22.50 -7.82 -1.70
CA ARG A 446 23.80 -8.24 -2.25
C ARG A 446 24.05 -7.71 -3.67
N GLN A 447 23.01 -7.66 -4.50
CA GLN A 447 23.10 -7.27 -5.91
C GLN A 447 23.09 -5.74 -6.15
N GLU A 448 22.17 -5.02 -5.51
CA GLU A 448 21.92 -3.60 -5.79
C GLU A 448 22.62 -2.67 -4.80
N VAL A 449 22.81 -3.10 -3.54
CA VAL A 449 23.40 -2.25 -2.49
C VAL A 449 24.89 -2.54 -2.32
N LEU A 450 25.26 -3.79 -2.04
CA LEU A 450 26.66 -4.21 -1.87
C LEU A 450 27.40 -4.35 -3.20
N LYS A 451 26.66 -4.61 -4.29
CA LYS A 451 27.22 -4.85 -5.64
C LYS A 451 28.26 -5.99 -5.70
N ILE A 452 28.12 -6.99 -4.83
CA ILE A 452 29.00 -8.18 -4.77
C ILE A 452 28.50 -9.35 -5.63
N GLU A 453 27.23 -9.31 -6.05
CA GLU A 453 26.62 -10.29 -6.96
C GLU A 453 26.12 -9.61 -8.24
N SER A 454 26.12 -10.35 -9.36
CA SER A 454 25.53 -9.88 -10.60
C SER A 454 24.02 -9.70 -10.50
N LYS A 455 23.49 -8.68 -11.19
CA LYS A 455 22.05 -8.41 -11.18
C LYS A 455 21.30 -9.53 -11.90
N ASN A 456 20.46 -10.25 -11.16
CA ASN A 456 19.57 -11.27 -11.72
C ASN A 456 18.12 -10.82 -11.59
N THR A 457 17.42 -10.63 -12.71
CA THR A 457 16.04 -10.13 -12.75
C THR A 457 14.97 -11.22 -12.59
N GLN A 458 15.33 -12.50 -12.72
CA GLN A 458 14.40 -13.63 -12.68
C GLN A 458 13.80 -13.79 -11.27
N GLY A 459 12.48 -13.96 -11.19
CA GLY A 459 11.77 -14.20 -9.93
C GLY A 459 11.63 -12.99 -9.00
N ARG A 460 12.17 -11.81 -9.33
CA ARG A 460 12.09 -10.59 -8.50
C ARG A 460 10.67 -10.09 -8.23
N ARG A 461 9.71 -10.48 -9.08
CA ARG A 461 8.27 -10.15 -8.95
C ARG A 461 7.41 -11.37 -8.68
N ALA A 462 8.02 -12.51 -8.33
CA ALA A 462 7.27 -13.70 -7.98
C ALA A 462 6.38 -13.42 -6.76
N THR A 463 5.23 -14.09 -6.73
CA THR A 463 4.25 -13.98 -5.66
C THR A 463 3.87 -15.40 -5.27
N GLU A 464 4.09 -15.78 -4.02
CA GLU A 464 3.80 -17.11 -3.47
C GLU A 464 2.30 -17.37 -3.36
N VAL A 465 1.54 -16.31 -3.14
CA VAL A 465 0.10 -16.34 -2.90
C VAL A 465 -0.66 -15.78 -4.09
N VAL A 466 -1.84 -16.37 -4.31
CA VAL A 466 -2.73 -15.95 -5.39
C VAL A 466 -3.42 -14.66 -4.98
N LYS A 467 -3.13 -13.56 -5.67
CA LYS A 467 -3.92 -12.34 -5.53
C LYS A 467 -5.30 -12.58 -6.14
N THR A 468 -6.34 -12.58 -5.31
CA THR A 468 -7.72 -12.73 -5.79
C THR A 468 -8.36 -11.35 -5.95
N LYS A 469 -8.96 -11.08 -7.11
CA LYS A 469 -9.69 -9.84 -7.37
C LYS A 469 -11.18 -10.02 -7.13
N LEU A 470 -11.89 -8.95 -6.81
CA LEU A 470 -13.35 -8.96 -6.67
C LEU A 470 -14.05 -9.49 -7.94
N LYS A 471 -13.49 -9.19 -9.12
CA LYS A 471 -14.00 -9.68 -10.40
C LYS A 471 -13.94 -11.21 -10.52
N ASP A 472 -13.00 -11.86 -9.85
CA ASP A 472 -12.81 -13.31 -9.94
C ASP A 472 -13.95 -14.03 -9.21
N TYR A 473 -14.43 -13.49 -8.09
CA TYR A 473 -15.61 -13.98 -7.38
C TYR A 473 -16.90 -13.83 -8.20
N ASN A 474 -17.09 -12.70 -8.89
CA ASN A 474 -18.24 -12.48 -9.75
C ASN A 474 -18.28 -13.45 -10.95
N ASN A 475 -17.11 -13.81 -11.48
CA ASN A 475 -17.00 -14.79 -12.56
C ASN A 475 -17.29 -16.21 -12.06
N ASN A 476 -16.85 -16.57 -10.85
CA ASN A 476 -17.17 -17.86 -10.23
C ASN A 476 -18.67 -18.00 -9.93
N LYS A 477 -19.34 -16.96 -9.41
CA LYS A 477 -20.81 -16.97 -9.24
C LYS A 477 -21.55 -17.19 -10.57
N LYS A 478 -21.07 -16.61 -11.67
CA LYS A 478 -21.64 -16.84 -13.02
C LYS A 478 -21.37 -18.25 -13.56
N ARG A 479 -20.22 -18.85 -13.26
CA ARG A 479 -19.88 -20.23 -13.65
C ARG A 479 -20.70 -21.25 -12.87
N VAL A 480 -20.83 -21.09 -11.55
CA VAL A 480 -21.62 -21.98 -10.70
C VAL A 480 -23.10 -21.95 -11.11
N LYS A 481 -23.67 -20.77 -11.39
CA LYS A 481 -25.05 -20.66 -11.94
C LYS A 481 -25.23 -21.34 -13.31
N LYS A 482 -24.18 -21.42 -14.13
CA LYS A 482 -24.23 -22.12 -15.43
C LYS A 482 -24.13 -23.64 -15.27
N SER A 483 -23.42 -24.13 -14.26
CA SER A 483 -23.28 -25.56 -13.99
C SER A 483 -24.47 -26.15 -13.21
N THR A 484 -25.28 -25.35 -12.50
CA THR A 484 -26.49 -25.84 -11.82
C THR A 484 -27.70 -26.01 -12.74
N ILE A 485 -27.63 -25.55 -14.01
CA ILE A 485 -28.74 -25.64 -14.98
C ILE A 485 -28.64 -26.91 -15.86
N THR A 486 -27.54 -27.65 -15.79
CA THR A 486 -27.40 -28.92 -16.52
C THR A 486 -27.15 -30.04 -15.55
N ASN A 487 -28.19 -30.85 -15.32
CA ASN A 487 -28.11 -32.20 -14.78
C ASN A 487 -29.17 -33.08 -15.48
N PRO A 488 -29.01 -34.41 -15.48
CA PRO A 488 -28.70 -35.15 -16.70
C PRO A 488 -29.83 -36.10 -17.10
N THR A 489 -30.09 -36.25 -18.40
CA THR A 489 -30.82 -37.41 -18.91
C THR A 489 -30.30 -37.79 -20.29
N GLU A 490 -30.01 -39.09 -20.42
CA GLU A 490 -29.83 -39.87 -21.66
C GLU A 490 -28.53 -39.69 -22.47
N SER A 491 -27.55 -40.49 -22.08
CA SER A 491 -26.71 -41.25 -23.01
C SER A 491 -27.56 -42.24 -23.81
N ILE A 492 -27.31 -42.37 -25.12
CA ILE A 492 -27.03 -43.63 -25.86
C ILE A 492 -27.05 -43.37 -27.38
N GLN A 493 -26.12 -44.05 -28.09
CA GLN A 493 -26.07 -44.36 -29.54
C GLN A 493 -25.61 -43.24 -30.50
N THR A 494 -24.69 -43.42 -31.45
CA THR A 494 -23.71 -44.47 -31.78
C THR A 494 -22.73 -43.85 -32.79
N GLU A 495 -21.45 -44.23 -32.75
CA GLU A 495 -20.58 -44.17 -33.91
C GLU A 495 -21.14 -45.04 -35.05
N GLN A 496 -21.23 -44.50 -36.28
CA GLN A 496 -21.01 -45.18 -37.57
C GLN A 496 -21.63 -44.37 -38.72
N ASN A 497 -20.77 -43.76 -39.54
CA ASN A 497 -20.72 -43.92 -41.01
C ASN A 497 -19.98 -42.75 -41.68
N GLN A 498 -18.69 -42.99 -41.90
CA GLN A 498 -17.94 -42.58 -43.08
C GLN A 498 -18.35 -43.57 -44.20
N ILE A 499 -18.85 -43.17 -45.38
CA ILE A 499 -18.08 -42.87 -46.61
C ILE A 499 -19.04 -42.84 -47.83
N ASN A 500 -18.65 -42.07 -48.87
CA ASN A 500 -19.16 -41.95 -50.27
C ASN A 500 -20.36 -41.01 -50.51
N GLU A 501 -20.42 -40.15 -51.54
CA GLU A 501 -19.50 -39.68 -52.60
C GLU A 501 -20.15 -38.43 -53.26
N LEU A 502 -19.33 -37.46 -53.66
CA LEU A 502 -19.42 -36.50 -54.79
C LEU A 502 -20.81 -36.11 -55.40
N THR A 503 -21.17 -34.82 -55.36
CA THR A 503 -21.12 -33.85 -56.51
C THR A 503 -21.86 -32.54 -56.22
N ASP A 504 -21.20 -31.45 -56.64
CA ASP A 504 -21.66 -30.15 -57.14
C ASP A 504 -22.47 -29.11 -56.34
N THR A 505 -21.79 -27.96 -56.22
CA THR A 505 -22.21 -26.55 -56.39
C THR A 505 -23.50 -26.03 -55.74
N ALA A 506 -23.32 -25.20 -54.70
CA ALA A 506 -23.77 -23.79 -54.64
C ALA A 506 -23.67 -23.26 -53.19
N GLU A 507 -23.13 -22.06 -53.01
CA GLU A 507 -23.01 -21.37 -51.71
C GLU A 507 -24.35 -21.13 -51.01
N PRO A 508 -24.34 -21.14 -49.66
CA PRO A 508 -25.03 -20.08 -48.91
C PRO A 508 -24.19 -19.50 -47.74
N PRO A 509 -24.62 -18.36 -47.15
CA PRO A 509 -23.72 -17.33 -46.66
C PRO A 509 -23.19 -17.57 -45.24
N THR A 510 -21.92 -17.22 -45.02
CA THR A 510 -21.29 -17.22 -43.69
C THR A 510 -21.71 -16.00 -42.87
N LYS A 511 -22.53 -16.24 -41.84
CA LYS A 511 -22.69 -15.31 -40.71
C LYS A 511 -21.35 -15.17 -39.98
N LYS A 512 -20.82 -13.94 -40.02
CA LYS A 512 -19.57 -13.49 -39.38
C LYS A 512 -19.49 -13.90 -37.89
N ARG A 513 -18.55 -14.81 -37.56
CA ARG A 513 -18.01 -14.96 -36.20
C ARG A 513 -16.96 -13.87 -35.96
N LYS A 514 -17.16 -13.03 -34.94
CA LYS A 514 -16.17 -12.06 -34.45
C LYS A 514 -14.98 -12.79 -33.83
N VAL A 515 -13.85 -12.78 -34.52
CA VAL A 515 -12.56 -13.21 -33.99
C VAL A 515 -11.94 -12.08 -33.18
N THR A 516 -11.53 -12.42 -31.96
CA THR A 516 -10.76 -11.63 -30.99
C THR A 516 -9.47 -11.07 -31.60
N SER A 517 -9.28 -9.76 -31.53
CA SER A 517 -8.15 -9.04 -32.15
C SER A 517 -6.81 -9.35 -31.49
N THR A 518 -5.94 -10.04 -32.23
CA THR A 518 -4.47 -9.96 -32.10
C THR A 518 -4.01 -8.51 -32.36
N LYS A 519 -3.02 -8.01 -31.60
CA LYS A 519 -2.43 -6.68 -31.83
C LYS A 519 -1.77 -6.64 -33.21
N HIS A 520 -2.33 -5.86 -34.13
CA HIS A 520 -1.76 -5.62 -35.46
C HIS A 520 -0.39 -4.93 -35.35
N ARG A 521 0.64 -5.53 -35.93
CA ARG A 521 1.98 -4.95 -36.06
C ARG A 521 2.04 -4.24 -37.41
N THR A 522 2.34 -2.94 -37.40
CA THR A 522 2.45 -2.15 -38.63
C THR A 522 3.49 -2.75 -39.57
N THR A 523 3.10 -3.01 -40.83
CA THR A 523 4.02 -3.55 -41.84
C THR A 523 4.87 -2.44 -42.47
N GLU A 524 5.99 -2.80 -43.10
CA GLU A 524 6.87 -1.81 -43.77
C GLU A 524 6.14 -1.02 -44.86
N ASN A 525 5.25 -1.67 -45.62
CA ASN A 525 4.41 -0.99 -46.61
C ASN A 525 3.46 0.03 -45.95
N GLU A 526 2.84 -0.32 -44.82
CA GLU A 526 1.99 0.62 -44.07
C GLU A 526 2.79 1.80 -43.52
N ILE A 527 4.05 1.59 -43.08
CA ILE A 527 4.94 2.67 -42.65
C ILE A 527 5.26 3.61 -43.81
N THR A 528 5.58 3.07 -44.99
CA THR A 528 5.87 3.87 -46.20
C THR A 528 4.68 4.74 -46.58
N ILE A 529 3.46 4.18 -46.58
CA ILE A 529 2.24 4.93 -46.89
C ILE A 529 1.99 6.02 -45.84
N LEU A 530 2.10 5.69 -44.54
CA LEU A 530 1.90 6.66 -43.45
C LEU A 530 2.96 7.78 -43.44
N SER A 531 4.18 7.49 -43.89
CA SER A 531 5.29 8.45 -43.92
C SER A 531 5.05 9.64 -44.86
N THR A 532 4.18 9.49 -45.87
CA THR A 532 3.75 10.59 -46.75
C THR A 532 3.08 11.73 -45.97
N LEU A 533 2.46 11.43 -44.82
CA LEU A 533 1.79 12.41 -43.96
C LEU A 533 2.75 13.27 -43.15
N LYS A 534 4.05 12.93 -43.08
CA LYS A 534 5.07 13.74 -42.39
C LYS A 534 5.29 15.11 -43.04
N SER A 535 4.89 15.28 -44.31
CA SER A 535 4.91 16.56 -45.01
C SER A 535 4.03 17.63 -44.34
N TYR A 536 3.00 17.22 -43.58
CA TYR A 536 2.13 18.11 -42.82
C TYR A 536 2.70 18.36 -41.42
N LYS A 537 3.15 19.59 -41.13
CA LYS A 537 3.76 19.94 -39.82
C LYS A 537 2.76 20.40 -38.76
N ASN A 538 1.82 21.26 -39.13
CA ASN A 538 0.97 21.96 -38.14
C ASN A 538 -0.45 21.41 -38.06
N LYS A 539 -1.03 20.99 -39.19
CA LYS A 539 -2.40 20.47 -39.27
C LYS A 539 -2.47 19.39 -40.32
N LEU A 540 -3.11 18.26 -39.99
CA LEU A 540 -3.35 17.15 -40.89
C LEU A 540 -4.75 17.27 -41.50
N PRO A 541 -4.89 17.51 -42.82
CA PRO A 541 -6.18 17.62 -43.48
C PRO A 541 -6.95 16.28 -43.54
N ASP A 542 -8.27 16.31 -43.44
CA ASP A 542 -9.09 15.10 -43.45
C ASP A 542 -9.09 14.37 -44.81
N ASN A 543 -8.91 15.11 -45.92
CA ASN A 543 -8.71 14.52 -47.25
C ASN A 543 -7.37 13.76 -47.37
N ALA A 544 -6.31 14.22 -46.71
CA ALA A 544 -5.02 13.51 -46.66
C ALA A 544 -5.13 12.20 -45.84
N ILE A 545 -5.92 12.21 -44.77
CA ILE A 545 -6.22 10.99 -44.00
C ILE A 545 -7.06 10.02 -44.84
N ALA A 546 -8.05 10.51 -45.58
CA ALA A 546 -8.89 9.66 -46.44
C ALA A 546 -8.05 8.98 -47.53
N SER A 547 -7.19 9.74 -48.22
CA SER A 547 -6.32 9.21 -49.28
C SER A 547 -5.37 8.12 -48.80
N VAL A 548 -4.73 8.30 -47.63
CA VAL A 548 -3.85 7.27 -47.06
C VAL A 548 -4.64 6.06 -46.58
N ARG A 549 -5.87 6.24 -46.08
CA ARG A 549 -6.73 5.12 -45.62
C ARG A 549 -7.24 4.24 -46.76
N GLU A 550 -7.38 4.76 -47.98
CA GLU A 550 -7.70 3.93 -49.15
C GLU A 550 -6.60 2.93 -49.47
N GLN A 551 -5.37 3.20 -49.04
CA GLN A 551 -4.19 2.36 -49.29
C GLN A 551 -3.79 1.50 -48.07
N LEU A 552 -4.44 1.68 -46.92
CA LEU A 552 -4.14 0.97 -45.68
C LEU A 552 -5.17 -0.13 -45.40
N SER A 553 -4.77 -1.14 -44.64
CA SER A 553 -5.67 -2.20 -44.17
C SER A 553 -6.80 -1.64 -43.30
N GLU A 554 -7.94 -2.35 -43.24
CA GLU A 554 -9.13 -1.95 -42.44
C GLU A 554 -8.82 -1.73 -40.94
N VAL A 555 -7.68 -2.22 -40.47
CA VAL A 555 -7.20 -2.05 -39.10
C VAL A 555 -6.82 -0.59 -38.78
N TRP A 556 -6.53 0.23 -39.80
CA TRP A 556 -6.17 1.64 -39.69
C TRP A 556 -7.39 2.57 -39.70
N THR A 557 -7.88 2.87 -38.49
CA THR A 557 -8.92 3.89 -38.29
C THR A 557 -8.35 5.30 -38.39
N ILE A 558 -9.21 6.29 -38.68
CA ILE A 558 -8.85 7.72 -38.69
C ILE A 558 -8.10 8.12 -37.42
N LYS A 559 -8.55 7.60 -36.26
CA LYS A 559 -7.93 7.84 -34.96
C LYS A 559 -6.49 7.32 -34.92
N LYS A 560 -6.25 6.08 -35.37
CA LYS A 560 -4.89 5.49 -35.38
C LYS A 560 -3.94 6.20 -36.34
N VAL A 561 -4.43 6.66 -37.49
CA VAL A 561 -3.63 7.47 -38.45
C VAL A 561 -3.22 8.81 -37.82
N ARG A 562 -4.16 9.49 -37.13
CA ARG A 562 -3.86 10.75 -36.41
C ARG A 562 -2.89 10.55 -35.25
N GLU A 563 -3.04 9.46 -34.48
CA GLU A 563 -2.14 9.10 -33.38
C GLU A 563 -0.73 8.81 -33.90
N TRP A 564 -0.62 8.06 -35.00
CA TRP A 564 0.67 7.79 -35.65
C TRP A 564 1.33 9.08 -36.14
N TRP A 565 0.59 9.95 -36.85
CA TRP A 565 1.11 11.23 -37.34
C TRP A 565 1.58 12.14 -36.20
N ASN A 566 0.80 12.28 -35.13
CA ASN A 566 1.20 13.10 -33.98
C ASN A 566 2.49 12.63 -33.31
N TYR A 567 2.74 11.32 -33.29
CA TYR A 567 3.96 10.75 -32.71
C TYR A 567 5.19 10.87 -33.62
N HIS A 568 4.99 11.00 -34.95
CA HIS A 568 6.07 10.97 -35.94
C HIS A 568 6.27 12.28 -36.71
N LYS A 569 5.42 13.30 -36.56
CA LYS A 569 5.54 14.58 -37.29
C LYS A 569 6.80 15.39 -36.95
N ASN A 570 7.42 15.12 -35.80
CA ASN A 570 8.65 15.78 -35.33
C ASN A 570 9.88 14.84 -35.38
N LYS A 571 9.76 13.67 -36.03
CA LYS A 571 10.83 12.68 -36.22
C LYS A 571 11.06 12.44 -37.69
#